data_AF-A0A7D5RYV5-F1
#
_entry.id   AF-A0A7D5RYV5-F1
#
_cell.length_a   1.000
_cell.length_b   1.000
_cell.length_c   1.000
_cell.angle_alpha   90.00
_cell.angle_beta   90.00
_cell.angle_gamma   90.00
#
_symmetry.space_group_name_H-M   'P 1'
#
loop_
_entity.id
_entity.type
_entity.pdbx_description
1 polymer ?
#
loop_
_entity_poly.entity_id
_entity_poly.type
_entity_poly.pdbx_seq_one_letter_code
_entity_poly.pdbx_strand_id
1 'polypeptide(L)'
;MEARKMAAILATIINKTDKNDARGIAEALRVGHFRECVHRSDEAMEIRSVLHMRQTLVEEKTHVVNSLKGHLKVYGIKLTKKAGKNFRLQVEEAVKELSPKVQRVIKSLLNVMDSLNTEIKALDKEIEELAKNDEDVQLLQTIDGVGPITALSFKAEIDDIRRFKDSRNVAAYLGLTPSQYSSGETKKQGGISKKDQSERATYLWKQQQSY
;
A
#
# COMPACT_ATOMS: atom_id res chain seq x y z
N MET A 1 -4.62 12.80 -18.43
CA MET A 1 -5.97 12.36 -18.07
C MET A 1 -5.92 11.46 -16.82
N GLU A 2 -6.42 11.93 -15.66
CA GLU A 2 -6.68 10.99 -14.55
C GLU A 2 -7.79 10.00 -14.96
N ALA A 3 -7.39 8.77 -15.25
CA ALA A 3 -8.24 7.74 -15.84
C ALA A 3 -9.49 7.42 -15.01
N ARG A 4 -9.46 7.56 -13.68
CA ARG A 4 -10.60 7.27 -12.80
C ARG A 4 -11.76 8.26 -12.94
N LYS A 5 -11.47 9.57 -13.01
CA LYS A 5 -12.52 10.59 -13.20
C LYS A 5 -13.09 10.53 -14.60
N MET A 6 -12.24 10.31 -15.61
CA MET A 6 -12.72 10.10 -16.97
C MET A 6 -13.54 8.81 -17.06
N ALA A 7 -13.13 7.72 -16.41
CA ALA A 7 -13.91 6.49 -16.35
C ALA A 7 -15.28 6.69 -15.67
N ALA A 8 -15.36 7.49 -14.60
CA ALA A 8 -16.63 7.82 -13.96
C ALA A 8 -17.55 8.66 -14.86
N ILE A 9 -17.00 9.60 -15.63
CA ILE A 9 -17.75 10.38 -16.62
C ILE A 9 -18.21 9.49 -17.77
N LEU A 10 -17.32 8.66 -18.32
CA LEU A 10 -17.62 7.73 -19.40
C LEU A 10 -18.61 6.64 -18.96
N ALA A 11 -18.60 6.23 -17.68
CA ALA A 11 -19.56 5.28 -17.13
C ALA A 11 -21.00 5.83 -17.08
N THR A 12 -21.20 7.15 -17.22
CA THR A 12 -22.55 7.75 -17.38
C THR A 12 -23.10 7.61 -18.80
N ILE A 13 -22.28 7.17 -19.76
CA ILE A 13 -22.68 6.95 -21.15
C ILE A 13 -23.33 5.57 -21.27
N ILE A 14 -24.62 5.55 -21.62
CA ILE A 14 -25.47 4.35 -21.65
C ILE A 14 -24.96 3.29 -22.65
N ASN A 15 -24.44 3.74 -23.81
CA ASN A 15 -23.96 2.85 -24.88
C ASN A 15 -22.49 3.12 -25.17
N LYS A 16 -21.63 2.18 -24.76
CA LYS A 16 -20.19 2.24 -24.97
C LYS A 16 -19.83 1.94 -26.42
N THR A 17 -19.25 2.92 -27.10
CA THR A 17 -18.68 2.80 -28.46
C THR A 17 -17.48 3.72 -28.56
N ASP A 18 -16.47 3.41 -29.39
CA ASP A 18 -15.28 4.27 -29.56
C ASP A 18 -15.64 5.71 -29.92
N LYS A 19 -16.70 5.90 -30.72
CA LYS A 19 -17.21 7.22 -31.09
C LYS A 19 -17.79 7.99 -29.89
N ASN A 20 -18.54 7.31 -29.03
CA ASN A 20 -19.11 7.92 -27.83
C ASN A 20 -18.04 8.15 -26.75
N ASP A 21 -17.05 7.27 -26.64
CA ASP A 21 -15.93 7.43 -25.72
C ASP A 21 -15.06 8.63 -26.12
N ALA A 22 -14.72 8.77 -27.41
CA ALA A 22 -14.03 9.94 -27.94
C ALA A 22 -14.82 11.23 -27.72
N ARG A 23 -16.15 11.19 -27.92
CA ARG A 23 -17.02 12.34 -27.67
C ARG A 23 -17.09 12.69 -26.18
N GLY A 24 -17.21 11.71 -25.30
CA GLY A 24 -17.23 11.91 -23.85
C GLY A 24 -15.91 12.51 -23.33
N ILE A 25 -14.78 12.06 -23.88
CA ILE A 25 -13.46 12.65 -23.62
C ILE A 25 -13.42 14.11 -24.10
N ALA A 26 -13.90 14.40 -25.32
CA ALA A 26 -13.91 15.75 -25.88
C ALA A 26 -14.84 16.70 -25.10
N GLU A 27 -16.00 16.24 -24.65
CA GLU A 27 -16.91 17.02 -23.81
C GLU A 27 -16.31 17.28 -22.42
N ALA A 28 -15.69 16.27 -21.80
CA ALA A 28 -14.99 16.42 -20.53
C ALA A 28 -13.80 17.39 -20.61
N LEU A 29 -13.05 17.39 -21.72
CA LEU A 29 -12.02 18.39 -22.01
C LEU A 29 -12.61 19.80 -22.18
N ARG A 30 -13.72 19.92 -22.92
CA ARG A 30 -14.39 21.21 -23.20
C ARG A 30 -14.89 21.89 -21.93
N VAL A 31 -15.45 21.15 -20.98
CA VAL A 31 -16.01 21.72 -19.73
C VAL A 31 -14.96 21.92 -18.63
N GLY A 32 -13.68 21.68 -18.91
CA GLY A 32 -12.62 21.82 -17.92
C GLY A 32 -12.63 20.73 -16.84
N HIS A 33 -13.40 19.65 -17.02
CA HIS A 33 -13.38 18.47 -16.14
C HIS A 33 -12.21 17.54 -16.48
N PHE A 34 -11.04 18.13 -16.74
CA PHE A 34 -9.80 17.42 -16.98
C PHE A 34 -8.76 17.81 -15.93
N ARG A 35 -8.03 16.81 -15.46
CA ARG A 35 -6.76 17.01 -14.75
C ARG A 35 -5.69 16.35 -15.60
N GLU A 36 -4.64 17.10 -15.89
CA GLU A 36 -3.49 16.60 -16.66
C GLU A 36 -2.94 15.34 -15.99
N CYS A 37 -2.62 14.31 -16.79
CA CYS A 37 -1.95 13.13 -16.21
C CYS A 37 -0.50 13.53 -16.10
N VAL A 38 -0.05 13.78 -14.88
CA VAL A 38 1.36 14.02 -14.64
C VAL A 38 2.04 12.67 -14.64
N HIS A 39 2.95 12.46 -15.59
CA HIS A 39 3.85 11.33 -15.57
C HIS A 39 4.75 11.50 -14.33
N ARG A 40 4.85 10.44 -13.52
CA ARG A 40 5.76 10.45 -12.37
C ARG A 40 7.19 10.39 -12.88
N SER A 41 8.11 11.00 -12.16
CA SER A 41 9.54 10.80 -12.42
C SER A 41 9.93 9.32 -12.32
N ASP A 42 10.98 8.96 -13.05
CA ASP A 42 11.53 7.59 -13.00
C ASP A 42 11.97 7.23 -11.57
N GLU A 43 12.60 8.16 -10.87
CA GLU A 43 13.00 8.03 -9.46
C GLU A 43 11.78 7.73 -8.55
N ALA A 44 10.68 8.46 -8.71
CA ALA A 44 9.46 8.19 -7.94
C ALA A 44 8.85 6.81 -8.28
N MET A 45 8.98 6.33 -9.52
CA MET A 45 8.53 4.99 -9.91
C MET A 45 9.42 3.89 -9.32
N GLU A 46 10.74 4.10 -9.29
CA GLU A 46 11.72 3.18 -8.69
C GLU A 46 11.47 3.02 -7.19
N ILE A 47 11.41 4.13 -6.45
CA ILE A 47 11.15 4.13 -5.00
C ILE A 47 9.85 3.39 -4.68
N ARG A 48 8.78 3.64 -5.47
CA ARG A 48 7.50 2.96 -5.30
C ARG A 48 7.55 1.48 -5.61
N SER A 49 8.37 1.06 -6.55
CA SER A 49 8.51 -0.34 -6.92
C SER A 49 9.10 -1.14 -5.76
N VAL A 50 10.21 -0.65 -5.17
CA VAL A 50 10.84 -1.24 -3.96
C VAL A 50 9.83 -1.33 -2.81
N LEU A 51 9.17 -0.21 -2.53
CA LEU A 51 8.12 -0.06 -1.52
C LEU A 51 6.96 -1.06 -1.70
N HIS A 52 6.43 -1.16 -2.92
CA HIS A 52 5.33 -2.06 -3.25
C HIS A 52 5.76 -3.52 -3.18
N MET A 53 6.91 -3.87 -3.75
CA MET A 53 7.45 -5.23 -3.70
C MET A 53 7.62 -5.70 -2.26
N ARG A 54 8.19 -4.85 -1.40
CA ARG A 54 8.32 -5.15 0.04
C ARG A 54 6.97 -5.42 0.69
N GLN A 55 5.95 -4.60 0.40
CA GLN A 55 4.59 -4.82 0.89
C GLN A 55 4.01 -6.15 0.41
N THR A 56 4.15 -6.48 -0.87
CA THR A 56 3.72 -7.76 -1.44
C THR A 56 4.36 -8.93 -0.69
N LEU A 57 5.67 -8.90 -0.45
CA LEU A 57 6.35 -9.97 0.28
C LEU A 57 5.87 -10.10 1.74
N VAL A 58 5.57 -8.98 2.41
CA VAL A 58 5.01 -9.00 3.78
C VAL A 58 3.60 -9.60 3.80
N GLU A 59 2.77 -9.29 2.80
CA GLU A 59 1.44 -9.89 2.64
C GLU A 59 1.56 -11.40 2.37
N GLU A 60 2.43 -11.83 1.45
CA GLU A 60 2.71 -13.24 1.17
C GLU A 60 3.23 -14.00 2.39
N LYS A 61 4.14 -13.41 3.15
CA LYS A 61 4.61 -13.98 4.42
C LYS A 61 3.45 -14.20 5.40
N THR A 62 2.53 -13.23 5.48
CA THR A 62 1.34 -13.33 6.33
C THR A 62 0.43 -14.47 5.87
N HIS A 63 0.25 -14.64 4.55
CA HIS A 63 -0.47 -15.77 3.98
C HIS A 63 0.19 -17.11 4.35
N VAL A 64 1.50 -17.25 4.20
CA VAL A 64 2.25 -18.46 4.58
C VAL A 64 2.10 -18.77 6.08
N VAL A 65 2.24 -17.77 6.95
CA VAL A 65 2.05 -17.93 8.40
C VAL A 65 0.63 -18.41 8.73
N ASN A 66 -0.38 -17.83 8.08
CA ASN A 66 -1.77 -18.22 8.31
C ASN A 66 -2.05 -19.63 7.80
N SER A 67 -1.49 -20.01 6.65
CA SER A 67 -1.56 -21.38 6.12
C SER A 67 -0.90 -22.39 7.06
N LEU A 68 0.29 -22.08 7.58
CA LEU A 68 0.96 -22.90 8.60
C LEU A 68 0.07 -23.08 9.83
N LYS A 69 -0.47 -21.99 10.39
CA LYS A 69 -1.40 -22.06 11.53
C LYS A 69 -2.66 -22.86 11.21
N GLY A 70 -3.19 -22.75 10.00
CA GLY A 70 -4.34 -23.51 9.52
C GLY A 70 -4.08 -25.02 9.47
N HIS A 71 -2.96 -25.42 8.87
CA HIS A 71 -2.56 -26.84 8.80
C HIS A 71 -2.31 -27.43 10.19
N LEU A 72 -1.66 -26.69 11.09
CA LEU A 72 -1.40 -27.14 12.45
C LEU A 72 -2.68 -27.35 13.28
N LYS A 73 -3.73 -26.55 13.05
CA LYS A 73 -5.02 -26.71 13.72
C LYS A 73 -5.66 -28.09 13.47
N VAL A 74 -5.44 -28.69 12.29
CA VAL A 74 -5.96 -30.04 11.96
C VAL A 74 -5.40 -31.10 12.90
N TYR A 75 -4.18 -30.88 13.40
CA TYR A 75 -3.50 -31.75 14.35
C TYR A 75 -3.72 -31.33 15.81
N GLY A 76 -4.67 -30.42 16.09
CA GLY A 76 -4.95 -29.92 17.44
C GLY A 76 -3.94 -28.91 17.97
N ILE A 77 -2.94 -28.52 17.16
CA ILE A 77 -1.86 -27.61 17.57
C ILE A 77 -2.29 -26.16 17.32
N LYS A 78 -2.33 -25.35 18.39
CA LYS A 78 -2.63 -23.92 18.32
C LYS A 78 -1.40 -23.07 18.66
N LEU A 79 -0.88 -22.34 17.68
CA LEU A 79 0.17 -21.35 17.89
C LEU A 79 -0.45 -19.99 18.27
N THR A 80 -0.37 -19.63 19.55
CA THR A 80 -0.94 -18.38 20.11
C THR A 80 -0.07 -17.16 19.90
N LYS A 81 1.25 -17.36 19.71
CA LYS A 81 2.20 -16.26 19.56
C LYS A 81 2.13 -15.64 18.15
N LYS A 82 2.38 -14.32 18.07
CA LYS A 82 2.67 -13.64 16.80
C LYS A 82 3.90 -14.30 16.17
N ALA A 83 3.92 -14.39 14.83
CA ALA A 83 5.03 -14.98 14.09
C ALA A 83 6.24 -14.05 14.16
N GLY A 84 7.04 -14.20 15.22
CA GLY A 84 8.28 -13.47 15.44
C GLY A 84 9.51 -14.26 14.99
N LYS A 85 10.70 -13.82 15.41
CA LYS A 85 11.99 -14.39 15.04
C LYS A 85 12.11 -15.90 15.29
N ASN A 86 11.43 -16.40 16.32
CA ASN A 86 11.46 -17.80 16.73
C ASN A 86 10.28 -18.64 16.18
N PHE A 87 9.49 -18.11 15.25
CA PHE A 87 8.30 -18.79 14.76
C PHE A 87 8.62 -20.14 14.10
N ARG A 88 9.71 -20.23 13.33
CA ARG A 88 10.17 -21.49 12.74
C ARG A 88 10.40 -22.56 13.80
N LEU A 89 11.22 -22.25 14.82
CA LEU A 89 11.52 -23.16 15.92
C LEU A 89 10.24 -23.58 16.68
N GLN A 90 9.30 -22.65 16.88
CA GLN A 90 8.01 -22.96 17.49
C GLN A 90 7.19 -23.95 16.68
N VAL A 91 7.18 -23.80 15.34
CA VAL A 91 6.48 -24.74 14.45
C VAL A 91 7.17 -26.09 14.45
N GLU A 92 8.50 -26.13 14.34
CA GLU A 92 9.29 -27.36 14.31
C GLU A 92 9.13 -28.18 15.59
N GLU A 93 9.18 -27.53 16.77
CA GLU A 93 8.95 -28.21 18.04
C GLU A 93 7.50 -28.70 18.17
N ALA A 94 6.53 -27.92 17.69
CA ALA A 94 5.12 -28.30 17.77
C ALA A 94 4.77 -29.52 16.89
N VAL A 95 5.49 -29.75 15.80
CA VAL A 95 5.25 -30.89 14.89
C VAL A 95 6.12 -32.12 15.18
N LYS A 96 6.98 -32.06 16.20
CA LYS A 96 7.98 -33.09 16.50
C LYS A 96 7.39 -34.48 16.73
N GLU A 97 6.23 -34.55 17.37
CA GLU A 97 5.49 -35.79 17.65
C GLU A 97 4.59 -36.23 16.49
N LEU A 98 4.49 -35.45 15.40
CA LEU A 98 3.70 -35.81 14.22
C LEU A 98 4.49 -36.72 13.29
N SER A 99 3.79 -37.41 12.38
CA SER A 99 4.45 -38.31 11.42
C SER A 99 5.53 -37.58 10.58
N PRO A 100 6.62 -38.27 10.19
CA PRO A 100 7.68 -37.69 9.36
C PRO A 100 7.18 -37.11 8.02
N LYS A 101 6.08 -37.65 7.48
CA LYS A 101 5.44 -37.14 6.27
C LYS A 101 4.86 -35.73 6.48
N VAL A 102 4.19 -35.50 7.61
CA VAL A 102 3.62 -34.20 7.97
C VAL A 102 4.72 -33.18 8.26
N GLN A 103 5.74 -33.58 9.03
CA GLN A 103 6.90 -32.72 9.30
C GLN A 103 7.56 -32.23 8.01
N ARG A 104 7.73 -33.11 7.02
CA ARG A 104 8.30 -32.76 5.71
C ARG A 104 7.47 -31.73 4.95
N VAL A 105 6.14 -31.89 4.91
CA VAL A 105 5.24 -30.95 4.21
C VAL A 105 5.22 -29.58 4.89
N ILE A 106 5.17 -29.54 6.22
CA ILE A 106 5.25 -28.29 7.00
C ILE A 106 6.60 -27.59 6.77
N LYS A 107 7.70 -28.36 6.70
CA LYS A 107 9.04 -27.83 6.42
C LYS A 107 9.11 -27.11 5.07
N SER A 108 8.37 -27.55 4.05
CA SER A 108 8.32 -26.85 2.76
C SER A 108 7.79 -25.42 2.90
N LEU A 109 6.70 -25.21 3.65
CA LEU A 109 6.17 -23.86 3.90
C LEU A 109 7.09 -23.02 4.79
N LEU A 110 7.77 -23.64 5.76
CA LEU A 110 8.79 -22.95 6.56
C LEU A 110 9.96 -22.44 5.71
N ASN A 111 10.40 -23.22 4.71
CA ASN A 111 11.47 -22.78 3.81
C ASN A 111 11.03 -21.59 2.94
N VAL A 112 9.79 -21.61 2.41
CA VAL A 112 9.23 -20.46 1.68
C VAL A 112 9.18 -19.22 2.57
N MET A 113 8.75 -19.38 3.83
CA MET A 113 8.73 -18.27 4.79
C MET A 113 10.13 -17.70 5.04
N ASP A 114 11.17 -18.54 5.11
CA ASP A 114 12.56 -18.09 5.31
C ASP A 114 13.11 -17.34 4.10
N SER A 115 12.79 -17.79 2.88
CA SER A 115 13.09 -17.05 1.65
C SER A 115 12.43 -15.67 1.67
N LEU A 116 11.12 -15.60 1.97
CA LEU A 116 10.39 -14.33 2.07
C LEU A 116 11.01 -13.41 3.14
N ASN A 117 11.38 -13.93 4.31
CA ASN A 117 12.05 -13.15 5.35
C ASN A 117 13.40 -12.60 4.91
N THR A 118 14.12 -13.31 4.05
CA THR A 118 15.42 -12.87 3.52
C THR A 118 15.25 -11.72 2.54
N GLU A 119 14.33 -11.87 1.59
CA GLU A 119 14.03 -10.83 0.60
C GLU A 119 13.44 -9.57 1.25
N ILE A 120 12.52 -9.72 2.21
CA ILE A 120 11.98 -8.56 2.97
C ILE A 120 13.11 -7.79 3.65
N LYS A 121 14.08 -8.48 4.27
CA LYS A 121 15.21 -7.82 4.92
C LYS A 121 16.15 -7.13 3.94
N ALA A 122 16.30 -7.67 2.72
CA ALA A 122 17.09 -7.02 1.68
C ALA A 122 16.43 -5.70 1.27
N LEU A 123 15.12 -5.73 0.99
CA LEU A 123 14.35 -4.52 0.65
C LEU A 123 14.26 -3.53 1.83
N ASP A 124 14.17 -4.01 3.07
CA ASP A 124 14.21 -3.14 4.26
C ASP A 124 15.52 -2.34 4.31
N LYS A 125 16.67 -2.98 4.03
CA LYS A 125 17.96 -2.30 3.97
C LYS A 125 18.04 -1.29 2.84
N GLU A 126 17.56 -1.66 1.66
CA GLU A 126 17.52 -0.76 0.50
C GLU A 126 16.66 0.48 0.81
N ILE A 127 15.50 0.31 1.43
CA ILE A 127 14.62 1.40 1.89
C ILE A 127 15.35 2.29 2.91
N GLU A 128 16.07 1.71 3.86
CA GLU A 128 16.87 2.47 4.82
C GLU A 128 18.00 3.27 4.14
N GLU A 129 18.67 2.70 3.13
CA GLU A 129 19.72 3.36 2.37
C GLU A 129 19.17 4.53 1.55
N LEU A 130 18.06 4.31 0.82
CA LEU A 130 17.34 5.37 0.12
C LEU A 130 16.95 6.51 1.07
N ALA A 131 16.42 6.17 2.25
CA ALA A 131 16.01 7.18 3.22
C ALA A 131 17.20 7.93 3.86
N LYS A 132 18.36 7.28 4.01
CA LYS A 132 19.58 7.92 4.52
C LYS A 132 20.24 8.84 3.50
N ASN A 133 20.05 8.62 2.21
CA ASN A 133 20.68 9.42 1.16
C ASN A 133 19.84 10.63 0.71
N ASP A 134 18.70 10.88 1.37
CA ASP A 134 17.72 11.87 0.94
C ASP A 134 17.35 12.84 2.09
N GLU A 135 17.79 14.10 1.96
CA GLU A 135 17.62 15.13 2.99
C GLU A 135 16.15 15.43 3.31
N ASP A 136 15.27 15.44 2.30
CA ASP A 136 13.82 15.67 2.51
C ASP A 136 13.20 14.52 3.30
N VAL A 137 13.61 13.28 3.01
CA VAL A 137 13.14 12.09 3.71
C VAL A 137 13.67 12.05 5.14
N GLN A 138 14.91 12.46 5.38
CA GLN A 138 15.44 12.62 6.74
C GLN A 138 14.67 13.68 7.52
N LEU A 139 14.36 14.83 6.90
CA LEU A 139 13.57 15.88 7.53
C LEU A 139 12.17 15.37 7.90
N LEU A 140 11.50 14.64 7.00
CA LEU A 140 10.19 14.05 7.27
C LEU A 140 10.23 13.05 8.45
N GLN A 141 11.31 12.30 8.60
CA GLN A 141 11.48 11.34 9.70
C GLN A 141 11.72 12.00 11.07
N THR A 142 11.95 13.31 11.13
CA THR A 142 12.00 14.04 12.41
C THR A 142 10.62 14.17 13.07
N ILE A 143 9.54 13.94 12.30
CA ILE A 143 8.17 13.93 12.79
C ILE A 143 7.91 12.61 13.54
N ASP A 144 7.40 12.72 14.76
CA ASP A 144 7.08 11.54 15.58
C ASP A 144 6.12 10.59 14.85
N GLY A 145 6.46 9.30 14.83
CA GLY A 145 5.73 8.26 14.11
C GLY A 145 5.95 8.20 12.59
N VAL A 146 6.84 9.02 12.01
CA VAL A 146 7.20 8.95 10.58
C VAL A 146 8.52 8.19 10.40
N GLY A 147 8.43 6.95 9.94
CA GLY A 147 9.59 6.13 9.58
C GLY A 147 10.00 6.24 8.10
N PRO A 148 11.09 5.56 7.69
CA PRO A 148 11.67 5.66 6.35
C PRO A 148 10.67 5.25 5.25
N ILE A 149 9.93 4.16 5.48
CA ILE A 149 8.87 3.69 4.57
C ILE A 149 7.82 4.79 4.35
N THR A 150 7.31 5.39 5.43
CA THR A 150 6.26 6.42 5.35
C THR A 150 6.77 7.68 4.66
N ALA A 151 7.98 8.13 4.99
CA ALA A 151 8.59 9.32 4.41
C ALA A 151 8.87 9.14 2.90
N LEU A 152 9.49 8.02 2.50
CA LEU A 152 9.72 7.70 1.07
C LEU A 152 8.42 7.55 0.30
N SER A 153 7.41 6.89 0.89
CA SER A 153 6.10 6.74 0.28
C SER A 153 5.42 8.10 0.04
N PHE A 154 5.56 9.01 1.00
CA PHE A 154 5.03 10.37 0.90
C PHE A 154 5.74 11.16 -0.20
N LYS A 155 7.07 11.17 -0.19
CA LYS A 155 7.89 11.86 -1.20
C LYS A 155 7.59 11.34 -2.60
N ALA A 156 7.61 10.02 -2.82
CA ALA A 156 7.37 9.40 -4.12
C ALA A 156 5.90 9.50 -4.60
N GLU A 157 4.95 9.81 -3.70
CA GLU A 157 3.56 10.08 -4.08
C GLU A 157 3.35 11.53 -4.50
N ILE A 158 4.04 12.47 -3.86
CA ILE A 158 4.03 13.89 -4.22
C ILE A 158 4.82 14.13 -5.50
N ASP A 159 6.01 13.53 -5.60
CA ASP A 159 6.97 13.69 -6.70
C ASP A 159 7.34 15.17 -6.89
N ASP A 160 6.68 15.91 -7.78
CA ASP A 160 6.88 17.36 -7.90
C ASP A 160 5.92 18.16 -6.99
N ILE A 161 6.47 18.73 -5.90
CA ILE A 161 5.75 19.57 -4.94
C ILE A 161 5.11 20.81 -5.57
N ARG A 162 5.69 21.36 -6.66
CA ARG A 162 5.22 22.58 -7.33
C ARG A 162 3.88 22.40 -8.03
N ARG A 163 3.43 21.15 -8.19
CA ARG A 163 2.09 20.80 -8.69
C ARG A 163 0.97 21.18 -7.73
N PHE A 164 1.30 21.47 -6.47
CA PHE A 164 0.33 21.82 -5.45
C PHE A 164 0.43 23.31 -5.13
N LYS A 165 -0.71 24.01 -5.22
CA LYS A 165 -0.80 25.44 -4.90
C LYS A 165 -0.59 25.73 -3.42
N ASP A 166 -1.00 24.81 -2.55
CA ASP A 166 -0.84 24.90 -1.10
C ASP A 166 -0.83 23.50 -0.45
N SER A 167 -0.44 23.45 0.83
CA SER A 167 -0.38 22.21 1.62
C SER A 167 -1.73 21.53 1.82
N ARG A 168 -2.84 22.27 1.77
CA ARG A 168 -4.19 21.71 1.86
C ARG A 168 -4.51 20.86 0.64
N ASN A 169 -4.03 21.26 -0.54
CA ASN A 169 -4.16 20.47 -1.76
C ASN A 169 -3.33 19.19 -1.72
N VAL A 170 -2.19 19.18 -1.02
CA VAL A 170 -1.39 17.96 -0.77
C VAL A 170 -2.16 17.00 0.15
N ALA A 171 -2.67 17.49 1.27
CA ALA A 171 -3.45 16.68 2.19
C ALA A 171 -4.71 16.08 1.52
N ALA A 172 -5.40 16.87 0.69
CA ALA A 172 -6.55 16.39 -0.08
C ALA A 172 -6.13 15.33 -1.11
N TYR A 173 -5.00 15.50 -1.78
CA TYR A 173 -4.46 14.55 -2.77
C TYR A 173 -4.09 13.20 -2.16
N LEU A 174 -3.55 13.21 -0.94
CA LEU A 174 -3.21 12.00 -0.19
C LEU A 174 -4.41 11.38 0.54
N GLY A 175 -5.61 11.97 0.43
CA GLY A 175 -6.80 11.52 1.14
C GLY A 175 -6.76 11.73 2.65
N LEU A 176 -5.89 12.64 3.13
CA LEU A 176 -5.67 12.95 4.55
C LEU A 176 -6.60 14.07 5.07
N THR A 177 -7.48 14.60 4.22
CA THR A 177 -8.48 15.61 4.64
C THR A 177 -9.76 14.98 5.18
N PRO A 178 -10.37 15.53 6.24
CA PRO A 178 -11.71 15.13 6.69
C PRO A 178 -12.74 15.31 5.57
N SER A 179 -13.62 14.33 5.41
CA SER A 179 -14.73 14.41 4.46
C SER A 179 -15.66 15.55 4.85
N GLN A 180 -15.94 16.44 3.91
CA GLN A 180 -16.93 17.49 4.10
C GLN A 180 -18.23 17.07 3.41
N TYR A 181 -19.28 16.86 4.20
CA TYR A 181 -20.64 16.73 3.69
C TYR A 181 -21.31 18.10 3.82
N SER A 182 -21.54 18.76 2.68
CA SER A 182 -22.30 20.01 2.64
C SER A 182 -23.48 19.85 1.70
N SER A 183 -24.69 19.91 2.25
CA SER A 183 -25.94 20.04 1.48
C SER A 183 -26.79 21.16 2.10
N GLY A 184 -27.12 22.17 1.30
CA GLY A 184 -27.89 23.34 1.76
C GLY A 184 -27.22 24.09 2.91
N GLU A 185 -27.97 24.38 3.97
CA GLU A 185 -27.51 25.14 5.16
C GLU A 185 -26.67 24.33 6.16
N THR A 186 -26.45 23.03 5.92
CA THR A 186 -25.77 22.15 6.89
C THR A 186 -24.33 21.91 6.49
N LYS A 187 -23.38 22.41 7.29
CA LYS A 187 -21.97 22.01 7.23
C LYS A 187 -21.68 21.02 8.35
N LYS A 188 -21.37 19.76 8.01
CA LYS A 188 -20.82 18.78 8.95
C LYS A 188 -19.46 18.30 8.45
N GLN A 189 -18.44 18.45 9.29
CA GLN A 189 -17.15 17.79 9.10
C GLN A 189 -17.30 16.33 9.57
N GLY A 190 -17.09 15.38 8.66
CA GLY A 190 -17.02 13.95 8.97
C GLY A 190 -15.60 13.49 9.26
N GLY A 191 -15.40 12.18 9.46
CA GLY A 191 -14.06 11.58 9.55
C GLY A 191 -13.26 11.71 8.25
N ILE A 192 -11.98 11.31 8.28
CA ILE A 192 -11.07 11.29 7.10
C ILE A 192 -11.80 10.69 5.89
N SER A 193 -11.79 11.43 4.78
CA SER A 193 -12.51 11.03 3.55
C SER A 193 -11.91 9.77 2.96
N LYS A 194 -12.49 8.61 3.27
CA LYS A 194 -12.17 7.32 2.63
C LYS A 194 -12.63 7.24 1.16
N LYS A 195 -13.30 8.28 0.66
CA LYS A 195 -13.89 8.30 -0.69
C LYS A 195 -12.86 8.49 -1.81
N ASP A 196 -11.63 8.90 -1.45
CA ASP A 196 -10.47 9.03 -2.33
C ASP A 196 -9.39 8.00 -1.98
N GLN A 197 -9.81 6.79 -1.56
CA GLN A 197 -8.95 5.60 -1.47
C GLN A 197 -8.51 5.16 -2.87
N SER A 198 -7.76 6.02 -3.55
CA SER A 198 -6.78 5.55 -4.50
C SER A 198 -5.83 4.59 -3.76
N GLU A 199 -5.33 3.56 -4.42
CA GLU A 199 -4.31 2.65 -3.87
C GLU A 199 -3.16 3.40 -3.17
N ARG A 200 -2.95 4.68 -3.53
CA ARG A 200 -2.00 5.66 -2.98
C ARG A 200 -2.22 5.97 -1.49
N ALA A 201 -3.45 6.22 -1.06
CA ALA A 201 -3.78 6.52 0.34
C ALA A 201 -3.84 5.23 1.20
N THR A 202 -4.32 4.13 0.60
CA THR A 202 -4.32 2.81 1.25
C THR A 202 -2.90 2.32 1.49
N TYR A 203 -1.96 2.59 0.59
CA TYR A 203 -0.56 2.25 0.74
C TYR A 203 0.09 2.99 1.93
N LEU A 204 -0.03 4.32 1.99
CA LEU A 204 0.46 5.11 3.12
C LEU A 204 -0.17 4.69 4.46
N TRP A 205 -1.47 4.41 4.47
CA TRP A 205 -2.18 3.97 5.67
C TRP A 205 -1.81 2.56 6.12
N LYS A 206 -1.61 1.61 5.19
CA LYS A 206 -1.12 0.25 5.49
C LYS A 206 0.31 0.27 6.04
N GLN A 207 1.17 1.16 5.54
CA GLN A 207 2.54 1.30 6.05
C GLN A 207 2.57 1.86 7.49
N GLN A 208 1.63 2.74 7.85
CA GLN A 208 1.52 3.28 9.21
C GLN A 208 0.99 2.25 10.25
N GLN A 209 0.23 1.23 9.83
CA GLN A 209 -0.31 0.18 10.72
C GLN A 209 0.55 -1.09 10.82
N SER A 210 1.66 -1.18 10.06
CA SER A 210 2.50 -2.39 10.00
C SER A 210 3.59 -2.45 11.09
N TYR A 211 3.48 -1.61 12.14
CA TYR A 211 4.34 -1.63 13.34
C TYR A 211 3.61 -2.23 14.56
#